data_AF-A0A349X5R9-F1
#
_entry.id   AF-A0A349X5R9-F1
#
_cell.length_a   1.000
_cell.length_b   1.000
_cell.length_c   1.000
_cell.angle_alpha   90.00
_cell.angle_beta   90.00
_cell.angle_gamma   90.00
#
_symmetry.space_group_name_H-M   'P 1'
#
loop_
_entity.id
_entity.type
_entity.pdbx_description
1 polymer ?
#
loop_
_entity_poly.entity_id
_entity_poly.type
_entity_poly.pdbx_seq_one_letter_code
_entity_poly.pdbx_strand_id
1 'polypeptide(L)'
;MLNQKSITKHTTRARVKIIKSVLWAGFTFAFLGAAFIYSGLYPVGADTQHNKLTYALLETVREQSIARASSSVKVPDLSNPDLLLAGGPDYNEMCATCHLKPGVEQSDMSIGLYPTPPNLAKDRTLGLADLESAQRDFCIIKHGIKASGMPAWGPTHDDARIWAMVAFINKLPNLATEHYQILTARGEDDSGSHH
;
A
#
# COMPACT_ATOMS: atom_id res chain seq x y z
N MET A 1 52.59 42.47 17.84
CA MET A 1 51.77 41.62 18.75
C MET A 1 50.30 42.05 18.84
N LEU A 2 49.77 42.84 17.90
CA LEU A 2 48.35 43.14 17.85
C LEU A 2 47.60 41.96 17.20
N ASN A 3 46.48 41.59 17.84
CA ASN A 3 45.25 41.11 17.20
C ASN A 3 44.86 39.61 17.23
N GLN A 4 45.59 38.69 17.87
CA GLN A 4 45.12 37.29 17.96
C GLN A 4 43.86 37.14 18.85
N LYS A 5 43.79 37.88 19.99
CA LYS A 5 42.62 37.89 20.90
C LYS A 5 41.35 38.52 20.29
N SER A 6 41.51 39.47 19.38
CA SER A 6 40.39 40.16 18.70
C SER A 6 39.78 39.27 17.62
N ILE A 7 40.62 38.61 16.83
CA ILE A 7 40.21 37.65 15.79
C ILE A 7 39.44 36.47 16.41
N THR A 8 39.87 35.95 17.57
CA THR A 8 39.14 34.90 18.30
C THR A 8 37.79 35.37 18.88
N LYS A 9 37.69 36.61 19.36
CA LYS A 9 36.41 37.18 19.84
C LYS A 9 35.42 37.41 18.69
N HIS A 10 35.91 37.88 17.53
CA HIS A 10 35.10 38.08 16.33
C HIS A 10 34.55 36.76 15.77
N THR A 11 35.39 35.72 15.69
CA THR A 11 34.97 34.39 15.23
C THR A 11 33.99 33.71 16.19
N THR A 12 34.16 33.88 17.50
CA THR A 12 33.22 33.33 18.50
C THR A 12 31.86 34.03 18.46
N ARG A 13 31.83 35.37 18.35
CA ARG A 13 30.58 36.13 18.17
C ARG A 13 29.88 35.80 16.86
N ALA A 14 30.62 35.61 15.76
CA ALA A 14 30.07 35.20 14.48
C ALA A 14 29.45 33.79 14.55
N ARG A 15 30.13 32.82 15.18
CA ARG A 15 29.61 31.47 15.41
C ARG A 15 28.34 31.46 16.26
N VAL A 16 28.31 32.22 17.36
CA VAL A 16 27.10 32.35 18.21
C VAL A 16 25.94 33.00 17.45
N LYS A 17 26.20 33.99 16.58
CA LYS A 17 25.17 34.57 15.71
C LYS A 17 24.60 33.56 14.72
N ILE A 18 25.46 32.78 14.06
CA ILE A 18 25.03 31.72 13.12
C ILE A 18 24.19 30.66 13.84
N ILE A 19 24.62 30.18 15.00
CA ILE A 19 23.88 29.19 15.80
C ILE A 19 22.50 29.75 16.19
N LYS A 20 22.43 30.99 16.69
CA LYS A 20 21.16 31.63 17.03
C LYS A 20 20.25 31.78 15.81
N SER A 21 20.79 32.15 14.64
CA SER A 21 20.02 32.26 13.40
C SER A 21 19.47 30.91 12.94
N VAL A 22 20.25 29.83 13.02
CA VAL A 22 19.79 28.48 12.68
C VAL A 22 18.72 28.01 13.66
N LEU A 23 18.89 28.26 14.97
CA LEU A 23 17.88 27.93 15.98
C LEU A 23 16.57 28.70 15.76
N TRP A 24 16.66 29.99 15.45
CA TRP A 24 15.49 30.80 15.14
C TRP A 24 14.80 30.34 13.86
N ALA A 25 15.55 30.06 12.80
CA ALA A 25 14.99 29.52 11.57
C ALA A 25 14.29 28.18 11.83
N GLY A 26 14.93 27.27 12.56
CA GLY A 26 14.35 25.98 12.94
C GLY A 26 13.07 26.14 13.76
N PHE A 27 13.06 27.04 14.75
CA PHE A 27 11.86 27.34 15.55
C PHE A 27 10.74 27.92 14.68
N THR A 28 11.05 28.87 13.80
CA THR A 28 10.07 29.45 12.87
C THR A 28 9.49 28.38 11.94
N PHE A 29 10.31 27.50 11.37
CA PHE A 29 9.83 26.38 10.55
C PHE A 29 8.94 25.43 11.34
N ALA A 30 9.32 25.06 12.57
CA ALA A 30 8.51 24.21 13.43
C ALA A 30 7.18 24.87 13.79
N PHE A 31 7.19 26.16 14.13
CA PHE A 31 5.99 26.93 14.45
C PHE A 31 5.05 27.04 13.25
N LEU A 32 5.57 27.39 12.07
CA LEU A 32 4.77 27.46 10.84
C LEU A 32 4.21 26.09 10.45
N GLY A 33 4.99 25.02 10.61
CA GLY A 33 4.54 23.65 10.37
C GLY A 33 3.40 23.25 11.31
N ALA A 34 3.54 23.54 12.61
CA ALA A 34 2.47 23.32 13.58
C ALA A 34 1.23 24.14 13.23
N ALA A 35 1.38 25.44 12.95
CA ALA A 35 0.28 26.30 12.55
C ALA A 35 -0.47 25.76 11.32
N PHE A 36 0.26 25.26 10.31
CA PHE A 36 -0.35 24.63 9.14
C PHE A 36 -1.13 23.35 9.50
N ILE A 37 -0.56 22.45 10.29
CA ILE A 37 -1.23 21.21 10.75
C ILE A 37 -2.52 21.54 11.51
N TYR A 38 -2.47 22.49 12.44
CA TYR A 38 -3.62 22.87 13.26
C TYR A 38 -4.62 23.80 12.55
N SER A 39 -4.27 24.36 11.39
CA SER A 39 -5.15 25.26 10.64
C SER A 39 -6.32 24.57 9.94
N GLY A 40 -6.21 23.25 9.66
CA GLY A 40 -7.21 22.52 8.88
C GLY A 40 -7.24 22.87 7.39
N LEU A 41 -6.26 23.64 6.88
CA LEU A 41 -6.23 24.08 5.48
C LEU A 41 -5.90 22.97 4.48
N TYR A 42 -5.27 21.87 4.93
CA TYR A 42 -4.92 20.77 4.06
C TYR A 42 -6.10 19.81 3.89
N PRO A 43 -6.64 19.62 2.68
CA PRO A 43 -7.73 18.67 2.46
C PRO A 43 -7.21 17.23 2.63
N VAL A 44 -7.94 16.42 3.39
CA VAL A 44 -7.60 15.01 3.69
C VAL A 44 -8.54 14.04 2.95
N GLY A 45 -9.42 14.55 2.09
CA GLY A 45 -10.37 13.73 1.33
C GLY A 45 -9.66 12.84 0.31
N ALA A 46 -10.14 11.60 0.13
CA ALA A 46 -9.62 10.68 -0.88
C ALA A 46 -9.89 11.18 -2.32
N ASP A 47 -10.91 12.02 -2.50
CA ASP A 47 -11.25 12.71 -3.75
C ASP A 47 -10.27 13.86 -4.08
N THR A 48 -9.51 14.34 -3.09
CA THR A 48 -8.45 15.35 -3.29
C THR A 48 -7.10 14.69 -3.53
N GLN A 49 -6.74 14.52 -4.79
CA GLN A 49 -5.50 13.88 -5.17
C GLN A 49 -4.27 14.74 -4.84
N HIS A 50 -3.18 14.08 -4.46
CA HIS A 50 -1.89 14.72 -4.37
C HIS A 50 -1.46 15.26 -5.74
N ASN A 51 -0.65 16.32 -5.74
CA ASN A 51 0.04 16.73 -6.96
C ASN A 51 0.97 15.62 -7.48
N LYS A 52 1.35 15.70 -8.76
CA LYS A 52 2.14 14.67 -9.44
C LYS A 52 3.46 14.33 -8.73
N LEU A 53 4.16 15.33 -8.17
CA LEU A 53 5.43 15.10 -7.50
C LEU A 53 5.24 14.34 -6.19
N THR A 54 4.30 14.79 -5.35
CA THR A 54 4.00 14.11 -4.09
C THR A 54 3.48 12.70 -4.34
N TYR A 55 2.59 12.53 -5.32
CA TYR A 55 2.10 11.20 -5.70
C TYR A 55 3.24 10.27 -6.14
N ALA A 56 4.10 10.72 -7.07
CA ALA A 56 5.22 9.91 -7.57
C ALA A 56 6.21 9.53 -6.45
N LEU A 57 6.46 10.44 -5.50
CA LEU A 57 7.31 10.15 -4.35
C LEU A 57 6.68 9.08 -3.44
N LEU A 58 5.40 9.22 -3.09
CA LEU A 58 4.68 8.26 -2.26
C LEU A 58 4.57 6.89 -2.94
N GLU A 59 4.31 6.88 -4.24
CA GLU A 59 4.32 5.67 -5.06
C GLU A 59 5.69 5.01 -5.05
N THR A 60 6.77 5.76 -5.29
CA THR A 60 8.15 5.22 -5.23
C THR A 60 8.45 4.60 -3.87
N VAL A 61 8.11 5.28 -2.77
CA VAL A 61 8.32 4.75 -1.42
C VAL A 61 7.54 3.45 -1.20
N ARG A 62 6.28 3.40 -1.62
CA ARG A 62 5.44 2.20 -1.55
C ARG A 62 6.06 1.05 -2.34
N GLU A 63 6.41 1.29 -3.61
CA GLU A 63 6.93 0.26 -4.51
C GLU A 63 8.27 -0.31 -4.03
N GLN A 64 9.20 0.54 -3.60
CA GLN A 64 10.48 0.11 -3.05
C GLN A 64 10.32 -0.66 -1.74
N SER A 65 9.38 -0.24 -0.88
CA SER A 65 9.09 -0.95 0.37
C SER A 65 8.50 -2.34 0.11
N ILE A 66 7.58 -2.47 -0.85
CA ILE A 66 6.98 -3.75 -1.22
C ILE A 66 8.04 -4.67 -1.81
N ALA A 67 8.83 -4.21 -2.79
CA ALA A 67 9.88 -5.00 -3.41
C ALA A 67 10.89 -5.54 -2.39
N ARG A 68 11.32 -4.70 -1.43
CA ARG A 68 12.19 -5.14 -0.33
C ARG A 68 11.51 -6.21 0.52
N ALA A 69 10.26 -6.00 0.92
CA ALA A 69 9.53 -6.92 1.79
C ALA A 69 9.24 -8.28 1.12
N SER A 70 8.92 -8.28 -0.17
CA SER A 70 8.55 -9.49 -0.92
C SER A 70 9.74 -10.34 -1.36
N SER A 71 10.93 -9.74 -1.50
CA SER A 71 12.14 -10.40 -2.06
C SER A 71 12.55 -11.73 -1.40
N SER A 72 12.19 -11.94 -0.13
CA SER A 72 12.54 -13.15 0.64
C SER A 72 11.38 -14.10 0.89
N VAL A 73 10.19 -13.78 0.36
CA VAL A 73 8.99 -14.61 0.50
C VAL A 73 9.15 -15.89 -0.30
N LYS A 74 8.94 -17.04 0.36
CA LYS A 74 8.94 -18.34 -0.32
C LYS A 74 7.57 -18.60 -0.90
N VAL A 75 7.50 -18.75 -2.22
CA VAL A 75 6.26 -19.07 -2.95
C VAL A 75 6.03 -20.58 -2.87
N PRO A 76 4.89 -21.06 -2.35
CA PRO A 76 4.51 -22.47 -2.42
C PRO A 76 4.09 -22.83 -3.86
N ASP A 77 3.80 -24.10 -4.10
CA ASP A 77 3.22 -24.51 -5.38
C ASP A 77 1.79 -23.97 -5.55
N LEU A 78 1.63 -22.92 -6.36
CA LEU A 78 0.35 -22.28 -6.65
C LEU A 78 -0.48 -23.02 -7.70
N SER A 79 0.02 -24.14 -8.25
CA SER A 79 -0.74 -24.97 -9.19
C SER A 79 -1.73 -25.91 -8.51
N ASN A 80 -1.67 -26.02 -7.18
CA ASN A 80 -2.59 -26.85 -6.40
C ASN A 80 -4.05 -26.37 -6.57
N PRO A 81 -4.97 -27.20 -7.11
CA PRO A 81 -6.38 -26.82 -7.27
C PRO A 81 -7.07 -26.51 -5.95
N ASP A 82 -6.64 -27.08 -4.82
CA ASP A 82 -7.24 -26.83 -3.51
C ASP A 82 -7.03 -25.37 -3.06
N LEU A 83 -5.88 -24.77 -3.39
CA LEU A 83 -5.61 -23.35 -3.12
C LEU A 83 -6.54 -22.44 -3.94
N LEU A 84 -6.82 -22.82 -5.18
CA LEU A 84 -7.72 -22.07 -6.05
C LEU A 84 -9.15 -22.05 -5.48
N LEU A 85 -9.64 -23.21 -5.02
CA LEU A 85 -10.98 -23.35 -4.43
C LEU A 85 -11.09 -22.64 -3.09
N ALA A 86 -10.06 -22.71 -2.24
CA ALA A 86 -10.05 -22.03 -0.95
C ALA A 86 -9.97 -20.51 -1.06
N GLY A 87 -9.28 -19.97 -2.07
CA GLY A 87 -9.05 -18.53 -2.21
C GLY A 87 -10.21 -17.76 -2.84
N GLY A 88 -11.05 -18.42 -3.65
CA GLY A 88 -12.12 -17.77 -4.40
C GLY A 88 -13.17 -17.08 -3.53
N PRO A 89 -13.79 -17.76 -2.54
CA PRO A 89 -14.79 -17.13 -1.67
C PRO A 89 -14.24 -15.91 -0.92
N ASP A 90 -13.02 -16.02 -0.41
CA ASP A 90 -12.31 -14.95 0.27
C ASP A 90 -12.07 -13.74 -0.63
N TYR A 91 -11.61 -13.99 -1.86
CA TYR A 91 -11.46 -12.93 -2.86
C TYR A 91 -12.78 -12.22 -3.12
N ASN A 92 -13.85 -12.98 -3.32
CA ASN A 92 -15.16 -12.42 -3.65
C ASN A 92 -15.75 -11.57 -2.53
N GLU A 93 -15.55 -11.95 -1.26
CA GLU A 93 -16.05 -11.20 -0.11
C GLU A 93 -15.18 -9.97 0.21
N MET A 94 -13.86 -10.11 0.15
CA MET A 94 -12.93 -9.12 0.72
C MET A 94 -12.25 -8.22 -0.32
N CYS A 95 -12.09 -8.70 -1.55
CA CYS A 95 -11.26 -8.05 -2.57
C CYS A 95 -12.09 -7.52 -3.74
N ALA A 96 -13.08 -8.29 -4.22
CA ALA A 96 -13.79 -8.03 -5.47
C ALA A 96 -14.54 -6.69 -5.50
N THR A 97 -15.01 -6.20 -4.35
CA THR A 97 -15.67 -4.89 -4.28
C THR A 97 -14.72 -3.77 -4.69
N CYS A 98 -13.45 -3.81 -4.31
CA CYS A 98 -12.45 -2.78 -4.65
C CYS A 98 -11.68 -3.10 -5.93
N HIS A 99 -11.36 -4.38 -6.15
CA HIS A 99 -10.46 -4.85 -7.21
C HIS A 99 -11.17 -5.48 -8.41
N LEU A 100 -12.51 -5.55 -8.37
CA LEU A 100 -13.41 -5.96 -9.45
C LEU A 100 -13.31 -7.43 -9.84
N LYS A 101 -14.37 -7.95 -10.44
CA LYS A 101 -14.48 -9.34 -10.92
C LYS A 101 -14.52 -9.38 -12.46
N PRO A 102 -14.37 -10.56 -13.09
CA PRO A 102 -14.46 -10.68 -14.54
C PRO A 102 -15.75 -10.06 -15.09
N GLY A 103 -15.61 -9.30 -16.19
CA GLY A 103 -16.72 -8.59 -16.83
C GLY A 103 -17.18 -7.32 -16.09
N VAL A 104 -16.56 -6.93 -14.98
CA VAL A 104 -16.88 -5.70 -14.24
C VAL A 104 -15.77 -4.66 -14.41
N GLU A 105 -16.18 -3.47 -14.84
CA GLU A 105 -15.27 -2.37 -15.14
C GLU A 105 -15.09 -1.40 -13.97
N GLN A 106 -16.12 -1.22 -13.14
CA GLN A 106 -16.14 -0.28 -12.01
C GLN A 106 -17.12 -0.72 -10.91
N SER A 107 -16.88 -0.25 -9.70
CA SER A 107 -17.76 -0.32 -8.53
C SER A 107 -17.69 1.00 -7.76
N ASP A 108 -18.62 1.23 -6.84
CA ASP A 108 -18.61 2.42 -5.96
C ASP A 108 -17.30 2.53 -5.15
N MET A 109 -16.74 1.40 -4.72
CA MET A 109 -15.45 1.39 -4.01
C MET A 109 -14.26 1.64 -4.95
N SER A 110 -14.25 1.07 -6.16
CA SER A 110 -13.12 1.24 -7.07
C SER A 110 -12.94 2.70 -7.50
N ILE A 111 -14.04 3.45 -7.61
CA ILE A 111 -14.01 4.87 -7.99
C ILE A 111 -13.72 5.81 -6.81
N GLY A 112 -14.09 5.42 -5.59
CA GLY A 112 -13.96 6.26 -4.39
C GLY A 112 -12.62 6.15 -3.67
N LEU A 113 -11.81 5.14 -3.99
CA LEU A 113 -10.54 4.88 -3.32
C LEU A 113 -9.37 5.66 -3.95
N TYR A 114 -8.49 6.16 -3.08
CA TYR A 114 -7.24 6.79 -3.45
C TYR A 114 -6.05 6.17 -2.69
N PRO A 115 -4.99 5.72 -3.40
CA PRO A 115 -4.92 5.58 -4.85
C PRO A 115 -5.98 4.60 -5.38
N THR A 116 -6.33 4.74 -6.66
CA THR A 116 -7.27 3.83 -7.32
C THR A 116 -6.73 2.41 -7.33
N PRO A 117 -7.48 1.40 -6.84
CA PRO A 117 -7.05 0.01 -6.88
C PRO A 117 -6.99 -0.50 -8.34
N PRO A 118 -6.01 -1.35 -8.69
CA PRO A 118 -6.00 -2.00 -9.99
C PRO A 118 -7.16 -2.99 -10.12
N ASN A 119 -7.68 -3.14 -11.34
CA ASN A 119 -8.61 -4.22 -11.68
C ASN A 119 -7.83 -5.53 -11.78
N LEU A 120 -8.04 -6.45 -10.82
CA LEU A 120 -7.32 -7.73 -10.76
C LEU A 120 -7.89 -8.78 -11.72
N ALA A 121 -9.05 -8.53 -12.34
CA ALA A 121 -9.62 -9.38 -13.39
C ALA A 121 -9.11 -9.04 -14.80
N LYS A 122 -8.15 -8.10 -14.92
CA LYS A 122 -7.47 -7.76 -16.16
C LYS A 122 -6.01 -8.18 -16.12
N ASP A 123 -5.34 -8.13 -17.26
CA ASP A 123 -3.92 -8.45 -17.34
C ASP A 123 -3.13 -7.64 -16.31
N ARG A 124 -2.46 -8.42 -15.45
CA ARG A 124 -1.79 -7.98 -14.24
C ARG A 124 -0.29 -7.79 -14.47
N THR A 125 0.24 -8.24 -15.61
CA THR A 125 1.68 -8.21 -15.85
C THR A 125 2.18 -6.77 -15.89
N LEU A 126 2.67 -6.29 -14.75
CA LEU A 126 3.51 -5.08 -14.64
C LEU A 126 4.90 -5.31 -15.27
N GLY A 127 5.02 -6.23 -16.21
CA GLY A 127 6.30 -6.74 -16.74
C GLY A 127 7.09 -7.63 -15.78
N LEU A 128 6.50 -8.05 -14.65
CA LEU A 128 7.16 -8.90 -13.65
C LEU A 128 7.01 -10.39 -13.99
N ALA A 129 7.99 -11.20 -13.56
CA ALA A 129 7.88 -12.65 -13.63
C ALA A 129 6.78 -13.18 -12.67
N ASP A 130 6.22 -14.35 -12.97
CA ASP A 130 5.14 -14.97 -12.17
C ASP A 130 5.51 -15.12 -10.69
N LEU A 131 6.74 -15.55 -10.41
CA LEU A 131 7.24 -15.71 -9.03
C LEU A 131 7.30 -14.38 -8.28
N GLU A 132 7.82 -13.33 -8.90
CA GLU A 132 7.93 -12.00 -8.29
C GLU A 132 6.55 -11.41 -8.03
N SER A 133 5.62 -11.61 -8.97
CA SER A 133 4.22 -11.20 -8.84
C SER A 133 3.53 -11.89 -7.67
N ALA A 134 3.77 -13.20 -7.47
CA ALA A 134 3.20 -13.96 -6.37
C ALA A 134 3.76 -13.52 -5.00
N GLN A 135 5.07 -13.33 -4.89
CA GLN A 135 5.71 -12.80 -3.66
C GLN A 135 5.15 -11.44 -3.29
N ARG A 136 4.99 -10.57 -4.30
CA ARG A 136 4.47 -9.22 -4.15
C ARG A 136 3.04 -9.23 -3.63
N ASP A 137 2.14 -10.02 -4.23
CA ASP A 137 0.75 -10.12 -3.76
C ASP A 137 0.67 -10.62 -2.34
N PHE A 138 1.41 -11.67 -2.00
CA PHE A 138 1.40 -12.20 -0.65
C PHE A 138 1.72 -11.12 0.38
N CYS A 139 2.78 -10.34 0.15
CA CYS A 139 3.14 -9.23 1.04
C CYS A 139 2.05 -8.14 1.10
N ILE A 140 1.50 -7.76 -0.05
CA ILE A 140 0.46 -6.73 -0.15
C ILE A 140 -0.81 -7.17 0.58
N ILE A 141 -1.28 -8.40 0.38
CA ILE A 141 -2.48 -8.94 1.02
C ILE A 141 -2.24 -9.09 2.54
N LYS A 142 -1.08 -9.63 2.93
CA LYS A 142 -0.74 -9.84 4.34
C LYS A 142 -0.67 -8.52 5.13
N HIS A 143 -0.12 -7.47 4.55
CA HIS A 143 0.20 -6.24 5.27
C HIS A 143 -0.64 -5.02 4.89
N GLY A 144 -1.43 -5.10 3.82
CA GLY A 144 -2.15 -3.97 3.26
C GLY A 144 -1.23 -2.89 2.71
N ILE A 145 -1.80 -1.72 2.43
CA ILE A 145 -1.05 -0.53 2.01
C ILE A 145 -1.38 0.61 2.98
N LYS A 146 -0.34 1.10 3.66
CA LYS A 146 -0.50 2.22 4.61
C LYS A 146 -0.96 3.49 3.87
N ALA A 147 -1.85 4.25 4.52
CA ALA A 147 -2.43 5.48 3.97
C ALA A 147 -3.16 5.27 2.64
N SER A 148 -3.75 4.09 2.46
CA SER A 148 -4.79 3.81 1.47
C SER A 148 -5.99 3.15 2.15
N GLY A 149 -7.05 2.85 1.39
CA GLY A 149 -8.15 2.03 1.87
C GLY A 149 -7.89 0.51 1.86
N MET A 150 -6.67 0.06 1.54
CA MET A 150 -6.34 -1.37 1.48
C MET A 150 -5.95 -1.91 2.88
N PRO A 151 -6.78 -2.75 3.52
CA PRO A 151 -6.50 -3.28 4.85
C PRO A 151 -5.41 -4.36 4.83
N ALA A 152 -4.89 -4.69 6.02
CA ALA A 152 -4.00 -5.82 6.24
C ALA A 152 -4.80 -7.05 6.65
N TRP A 153 -4.58 -8.18 5.98
CA TRP A 153 -5.29 -9.43 6.30
C TRP A 153 -4.52 -10.39 7.21
N GLY A 154 -3.21 -10.20 7.37
CA GLY A 154 -2.37 -11.01 8.26
C GLY A 154 -2.82 -11.09 9.73
N PRO A 155 -3.52 -10.08 10.31
CA PRO A 155 -4.08 -10.21 11.65
C PRO A 155 -5.21 -11.24 11.79
N THR A 156 -5.92 -11.57 10.70
CA THR A 156 -7.10 -12.46 10.71
C THR A 156 -6.95 -13.71 9.84
N HIS A 157 -5.94 -13.76 8.96
CA HIS A 157 -5.70 -14.82 8.01
C HIS A 157 -4.27 -15.33 8.15
N ASP A 158 -4.10 -16.64 8.22
CA ASP A 158 -2.79 -17.27 8.20
C ASP A 158 -2.18 -17.26 6.78
N ASP A 159 -0.91 -17.67 6.69
CA ASP A 159 -0.17 -17.62 5.42
C ASP A 159 -0.79 -18.56 4.38
N ALA A 160 -1.35 -19.70 4.79
CA ALA A 160 -1.97 -20.66 3.88
C ALA A 160 -3.22 -20.06 3.22
N ARG A 161 -4.09 -19.41 4.00
CA ARG A 161 -5.28 -18.73 3.51
C ARG A 161 -4.93 -17.53 2.61
N ILE A 162 -3.87 -16.79 2.95
CA ILE A 162 -3.36 -15.72 2.08
C ILE A 162 -2.83 -16.28 0.76
N TRP A 163 -2.06 -17.37 0.78
CA TRP A 163 -1.58 -18.01 -0.45
C TRP A 163 -2.71 -18.55 -1.32
N ALA A 164 -3.81 -19.02 -0.73
CA ALA A 164 -5.01 -19.40 -1.48
C ALA A 164 -5.58 -18.21 -2.28
N MET A 165 -5.68 -17.03 -1.65
CA MET A 165 -6.07 -15.80 -2.37
C MET A 165 -5.09 -15.43 -3.48
N VAL A 166 -3.77 -15.54 -3.25
CA VAL A 166 -2.76 -15.29 -4.28
C VAL A 166 -2.92 -16.25 -5.47
N ALA A 167 -3.13 -17.54 -5.19
CA ALA A 167 -3.37 -18.55 -6.23
C ALA A 167 -4.61 -18.23 -7.05
N PHE A 168 -5.70 -17.82 -6.40
CA PHE A 168 -6.93 -17.40 -7.08
C PHE A 168 -6.71 -16.14 -7.95
N ILE A 169 -6.07 -15.10 -7.40
CA ILE A 169 -5.75 -13.86 -8.12
C ILE A 169 -4.90 -14.15 -9.37
N ASN A 170 -3.98 -15.12 -9.30
CA ASN A 170 -3.14 -15.48 -10.45
C ASN A 170 -3.95 -16.11 -11.61
N LYS A 171 -5.07 -16.78 -11.31
CA LYS A 171 -5.96 -17.35 -12.33
C LYS A 171 -7.05 -16.39 -12.80
N LEU A 172 -7.39 -15.40 -11.97
CA LEU A 172 -8.52 -14.50 -12.16
C LEU A 172 -8.63 -13.85 -13.55
N PRO A 173 -7.55 -13.32 -14.18
CA PRO A 173 -7.65 -12.70 -15.50
C PRO A 173 -8.10 -13.64 -16.62
N ASN A 174 -7.97 -14.96 -16.40
CA ASN A 174 -8.33 -16.00 -17.36
C ASN A 174 -9.69 -16.64 -17.06
N LEU A 175 -10.37 -16.22 -16.00
CA LEU A 175 -11.67 -16.76 -15.63
C LEU A 175 -12.78 -16.08 -16.42
N ALA A 176 -13.61 -16.88 -17.08
CA ALA A 176 -14.92 -16.43 -17.53
C ALA A 176 -15.84 -16.15 -16.33
N THR A 177 -16.85 -15.31 -16.52
CA THR A 177 -17.80 -14.91 -15.47
C THR A 177 -18.46 -16.11 -14.79
N GLU A 178 -18.77 -17.15 -15.55
CA GLU A 178 -19.44 -18.36 -15.07
C GLU A 178 -18.50 -19.18 -14.17
N HIS A 179 -17.23 -19.33 -14.57
CA HIS A 179 -16.22 -20.02 -13.76
C HIS A 179 -15.91 -19.25 -12.47
N TYR A 180 -15.88 -17.92 -12.53
CA TYR A 180 -15.74 -17.08 -11.35
C TYR A 180 -16.88 -17.35 -10.35
N GLN A 181 -18.14 -17.41 -10.81
CA GLN A 181 -19.28 -17.68 -9.94
C GLN A 181 -19.18 -19.05 -9.25
N ILE A 182 -18.73 -20.08 -9.97
CA ILE A 182 -18.55 -21.44 -9.42
C ILE A 182 -17.44 -21.45 -8.36
N LEU A 183 -16.28 -20.86 -8.67
CA LEU A 183 -15.10 -20.90 -7.80
C LEU A 183 -15.22 -20.00 -6.56
N THR A 184 -16.19 -19.08 -6.53
CA THR A 184 -16.38 -18.14 -5.43
C THR A 184 -17.61 -18.41 -4.58
N ALA A 185 -18.45 -19.37 -4.98
CA ALA A 185 -19.56 -19.82 -4.18
C ALA A 185 -19.05 -20.50 -2.89
N ARG A 186 -19.54 -20.07 -1.72
CA ARG A 186 -19.34 -20.84 -0.49
C ARG A 186 -20.17 -22.10 -0.55
N GLY A 187 -19.58 -23.24 -0.19
CA GLY A 187 -20.33 -24.47 0.07
C GLY A 187 -21.27 -24.27 1.26
N GLU A 188 -22.41 -24.97 1.26
CA GLU A 188 -23.45 -24.84 2.31
C GLU A 188 -22.95 -25.22 3.72
N ASP A 189 -21.82 -25.92 3.81
CA ASP A 189 -21.23 -26.44 5.06
C ASP A 189 -20.52 -25.39 5.94
N ASP A 190 -20.26 -24.17 5.43
CA ASP A 190 -19.48 -23.13 6.13
C ASP A 190 -20.35 -22.13 6.92
N SER A 191 -21.64 -22.44 7.10
CA SER A 191 -22.62 -21.58 7.79
C SER A 191 -22.51 -21.59 9.32
N GLY A 192 -21.40 -22.08 9.89
CA GLY A 192 -21.34 -22.54 11.27
C GLY A 192 -20.15 -22.11 12.12
N SER A 193 -19.59 -20.90 12.01
CA SER A 193 -18.90 -20.27 13.16
C SER A 193 -18.36 -18.85 12.88
N HIS A 194 -19.20 -17.81 12.92
CA HIS A 194 -18.68 -16.46 13.15
C HIS A 194 -19.67 -15.65 14.01
N HIS A 195 -19.35 -15.54 15.30
CA HIS A 195 -19.82 -14.50 16.22
C HIS A 195 -18.65 -13.55 16.52
#